data_AF-A0A5D9CMF1-F1
#
_entry.id   AF-A0A5D9CMF1-F1
#
_cell.length_a   1.000
_cell.length_b   1.000
_cell.length_c   1.000
_cell.angle_alpha   90.00
_cell.angle_beta   90.00
_cell.angle_gamma   90.00
#
_symmetry.space_group_name_H-M   'P 1'
#
loop_
_entity.id
_entity.type
_entity.pdbx_description
1 polymer ?
#
loop_
_entity_poly.entity_id
_entity_poly.type
_entity_poly.pdbx_seq_one_letter_code
_entity_poly.pdbx_strand_id
1 'polypeptide(L)'
;MGNPKIVLRPLIGLLVGQPKDMIERLTIEAISKHRCLVTDAELAYDRFKNQPGELEISEAHEAYLSSMIAVHAQQTVVSTLLDILGYIPPMPTSKAH
;
A
#
# COMPACT_ATOMS: atom_id res chain seq x y z
N MET A 1 -17.36 -14.85 9.95
CA MET A 1 -16.03 -15.46 10.11
C MET A 1 -15.02 -14.46 9.58
N GLY A 2 -14.08 -14.00 10.41
CA GLY A 2 -13.09 -13.00 9.99
C GLY A 2 -12.13 -13.61 8.98
N ASN A 3 -11.96 -12.96 7.83
CA ASN A 3 -10.96 -13.36 6.84
C ASN A 3 -9.58 -13.30 7.53
N PRO A 4 -8.80 -14.40 7.57
CA PRO A 4 -7.53 -14.40 8.29
C PRO A 4 -6.62 -13.31 7.72
N LYS A 5 -6.18 -12.40 8.59
CA LYS A 5 -5.26 -11.34 8.24
C LYS A 5 -3.95 -11.96 7.74
N ILE A 6 -3.55 -11.64 6.51
CA ILE A 6 -2.25 -12.05 5.98
C ILE A 6 -1.17 -11.22 6.67
N VAL A 7 -0.21 -11.90 7.30
CA VAL A 7 0.91 -11.27 8.01
C VAL A 7 2.22 -11.71 7.37
N LEU A 8 3.08 -10.76 7.04
CA LEU A 8 4.40 -11.03 6.47
C LEU A 8 5.39 -11.36 7.59
N ARG A 9 5.42 -12.64 8.01
CA ARG A 9 6.38 -13.15 9.01
C ARG A 9 7.85 -12.75 8.75
N PRO A 10 8.35 -12.66 7.50
CA PRO A 10 9.70 -12.17 7.25
C PRO A 10 9.97 -10.76 7.78
N LEU A 11 8.97 -9.86 7.77
CA LEU A 11 9.14 -8.50 8.33
C LEU A 11 9.28 -8.52 9.85
N ILE A 12 8.58 -9.45 10.53
CA ILE A 12 8.73 -9.63 11.98
C ILE A 12 10.19 -10.00 12.28
N GLY A 13 10.71 -11.04 11.62
CA GLY A 13 12.09 -11.49 11.79
C GLY A 13 13.13 -10.40 11.49
N LEU A 14 12.91 -9.62 10.43
CA LEU A 14 13.79 -8.52 10.03
C LEU A 14 13.84 -7.37 11.05
N LEU A 15 12.72 -7.09 11.71
CA LEU A 15 12.58 -5.93 12.60
C LEU A 15 12.74 -6.28 14.09
N VAL A 16 12.92 -7.55 14.44
CA VAL A 16 13.26 -7.94 15.82
C VAL A 16 14.52 -7.22 16.29
N GLY A 17 14.43 -6.57 17.46
CA GLY A 17 15.56 -5.87 18.09
C GLY A 17 15.89 -4.51 17.48
N GLN A 18 15.15 -4.06 16.47
CA GLN A 18 15.35 -2.71 15.90
C GLN A 18 14.80 -1.63 16.83
N PRO A 19 15.40 -0.43 16.81
CA PRO A 19 14.89 0.72 17.56
C PRO A 19 13.45 1.07 17.14
N LYS A 20 12.61 1.41 18.13
CA LYS A 20 11.19 1.71 17.90
C LYS A 20 10.98 2.90 16.96
N ASP A 21 11.81 3.92 17.07
CA ASP A 21 11.81 5.10 16.19
C ASP A 21 12.12 4.74 14.72
N MET A 22 12.96 3.73 14.49
CA MET A 22 13.22 3.22 13.15
C MET A 22 12.00 2.52 12.57
N ILE A 23 11.36 1.63 13.35
CA ILE A 23 10.14 0.94 12.93
C ILE A 23 9.02 1.95 12.66
N GLU A 24 8.91 2.99 13.48
CA GLU A 24 7.94 4.08 13.29
C GLU A 24 8.17 4.82 11.96
N ARG A 25 9.41 5.22 11.65
CA ARG A 25 9.74 5.87 10.36
C ARG A 25 9.39 4.99 9.16
N LEU A 26 9.78 3.71 9.19
CA LEU A 26 9.45 2.74 8.13
C LEU A 26 7.92 2.58 7.97
N THR A 27 7.18 2.62 9.07
CA THR A 27 5.71 2.54 9.05
C THR A 27 5.10 3.78 8.39
N ILE A 28 5.60 4.98 8.70
CA ILE A 28 5.16 6.24 8.07
C ILE A 28 5.45 6.21 6.56
N GLU A 29 6.63 5.77 6.15
CA GLU A 29 7.00 5.62 4.73
C GLU A 29 6.10 4.60 4.03
N ALA A 30 5.84 3.46 4.66
CA ALA A 30 4.98 2.42 4.10
C ALA A 30 3.52 2.90 3.91
N ILE A 31 2.97 3.65 4.88
CA ILE A 31 1.64 4.27 4.77
C ILE A 31 1.61 5.30 3.64
N SER A 32 2.65 6.13 3.53
CA SER A 32 2.74 7.15 2.48
C SER A 32 2.79 6.50 1.10
N LYS A 33 3.62 5.46 0.93
CA LYS A 33 3.68 4.66 -0.29
C LYS A 33 2.35 4.00 -0.62
N HIS A 34 1.65 3.44 0.37
CA HIS A 34 0.32 2.87 0.16
C HIS A 34 -0.67 3.89 -0.40
N ARG A 35 -0.70 5.11 0.14
CA ARG A 35 -1.57 6.20 -0.36
C ARG A 35 -1.24 6.61 -1.80
N CYS A 36 0.05 6.70 -2.14
CA CYS A 36 0.46 6.96 -3.52
C CYS A 36 -0.03 5.85 -4.47
N LEU A 37 0.16 4.58 -4.11
CA LEU A 37 -0.30 3.45 -4.92
C LEU A 37 -1.82 3.42 -5.10
N VAL A 38 -2.59 3.81 -4.07
CA VAL A 38 -4.05 3.95 -4.18
C VAL A 38 -4.39 5.03 -5.20
N THR A 39 -3.72 6.19 -5.13
CA THR A 39 -3.93 7.27 -6.10
C THR A 39 -3.60 6.82 -7.52
N ASP A 40 -2.50 6.09 -7.71
CA ASP A 40 -2.10 5.56 -9.02
C ASP A 40 -3.11 4.52 -9.55
N ALA A 41 -3.67 3.69 -8.67
CA ALA A 41 -4.70 2.71 -9.03
C ALA A 41 -6.03 3.38 -9.42
N GLU A 42 -6.42 4.46 -8.74
CA GLU A 42 -7.58 5.28 -9.09
C GLU A 42 -7.41 5.89 -10.48
N LEU A 43 -6.24 6.47 -10.78
CA LEU A 43 -5.93 7.01 -12.10
C LEU A 43 -5.95 5.92 -13.20
N ALA A 44 -5.44 4.72 -12.90
CA ALA A 44 -5.48 3.60 -13.83
C ALA A 44 -6.92 3.14 -14.10
N TYR A 45 -7.75 3.10 -13.06
CA TYR A 45 -9.18 2.77 -13.18
C TYR A 45 -9.92 3.78 -14.06
N ASP A 46 -9.67 5.08 -13.86
CA ASP A 46 -10.29 6.12 -14.68
C ASP A 46 -9.89 6.02 -16.15
N ARG A 47 -8.64 5.66 -16.44
CA ARG A 47 -8.19 5.41 -17.83
C ARG A 47 -8.91 4.22 -18.44
N PHE A 48 -8.92 3.08 -17.74
CA PHE A 48 -9.62 1.86 -18.17
C PHE A 48 -11.10 2.14 -18.47
N LYS A 49 -11.79 2.87 -17.59
CA LYS A 49 -13.21 3.20 -17.74
C LYS A 49 -13.52 4.08 -18.96
N ASN A 50 -12.57 4.92 -19.40
CA ASN A 50 -12.80 5.95 -20.40
C ASN A 50 -12.19 5.64 -21.79
N GLN A 51 -11.70 4.42 -22.03
CA GLN A 51 -11.01 4.08 -23.28
C GLN A 51 -11.94 3.66 -24.43
N PRO A 52 -11.71 4.16 -25.67
CA PRO A 52 -12.41 3.72 -26.85
C PRO A 52 -11.66 2.59 -27.60
N GLY A 53 -12.18 1.36 -27.55
CA GLY A 53 -11.71 0.24 -28.40
C GLY A 53 -11.12 -0.94 -27.63
N GLU A 54 -11.31 -2.15 -28.17
CA GLU A 54 -11.07 -3.41 -27.43
C GLU A 54 -9.61 -3.66 -27.00
N LEU A 55 -8.64 -3.36 -27.87
CA LEU A 55 -7.21 -3.55 -27.56
C LEU A 55 -6.74 -2.60 -26.46
N GLU A 56 -7.08 -1.32 -26.56
CA GLU A 56 -6.73 -0.32 -25.54
C GLU A 56 -7.36 -0.70 -24.19
N ILE A 57 -8.65 -1.07 -24.18
CA ILE A 57 -9.37 -1.52 -22.98
C ILE A 57 -8.63 -2.69 -22.30
N SER A 58 -8.09 -3.64 -23.06
CA SER A 58 -7.33 -4.76 -22.51
C SER A 58 -6.06 -4.29 -21.79
N GLU A 59 -5.28 -3.39 -22.39
CA GLU A 59 -4.05 -2.86 -21.80
C GLU A 59 -4.33 -2.03 -20.54
N ALA A 60 -5.35 -1.16 -20.57
CA ALA A 60 -5.68 -0.37 -19.39
C ALA A 60 -6.30 -1.22 -18.27
N HIS A 61 -7.04 -2.28 -18.62
CA HIS A 61 -7.55 -3.23 -17.63
C HIS A 61 -6.40 -3.96 -16.94
N GLU A 62 -5.40 -4.45 -17.69
CA GLU A 62 -4.20 -5.08 -17.13
C GLU A 62 -3.41 -4.09 -16.25
N ALA A 63 -3.25 -2.85 -16.69
CA ALA A 63 -2.58 -1.81 -15.90
C ALA A 63 -3.31 -1.54 -14.58
N TYR A 64 -4.64 -1.44 -14.60
CA TYR A 64 -5.46 -1.30 -13.39
C TYR A 64 -5.29 -2.50 -12.44
N LEU A 65 -5.35 -3.74 -12.95
CA LEU A 65 -5.17 -4.94 -12.14
C LEU A 65 -3.76 -4.98 -11.51
N SER A 66 -2.73 -4.64 -12.26
CA SER A 66 -1.35 -4.54 -11.76
C SER A 66 -1.23 -3.53 -10.61
N SER A 67 -1.81 -2.33 -10.77
CA SER A 67 -1.84 -1.31 -9.72
C SER A 67 -2.60 -1.78 -8.47
N MET A 68 -3.73 -2.47 -8.64
CA MET A 68 -4.49 -3.03 -7.50
C MET A 68 -3.73 -4.13 -6.77
N ILE A 69 -3.00 -4.99 -7.47
CA ILE A 69 -2.11 -5.99 -6.85
C ILE A 69 -1.05 -5.28 -6.00
N ALA A 70 -0.43 -4.21 -6.53
CA ALA A 70 0.56 -3.43 -5.80
C ALA A 70 -0.03 -2.77 -4.53
N VAL A 71 -1.24 -2.22 -4.61
CA VAL A 71 -1.98 -1.66 -3.46
C VAL A 71 -2.16 -2.71 -2.37
N HIS A 72 -2.64 -3.92 -2.72
CA HIS A 72 -2.89 -4.98 -1.75
C HIS A 72 -1.62 -5.60 -1.16
N ALA A 73 -0.58 -5.75 -1.98
CA ALA A 73 0.74 -6.16 -1.50
C ALA A 73 1.28 -5.16 -0.47
N GLN A 74 1.22 -3.86 -0.79
CA GLN A 74 1.68 -2.80 0.12
C GLN A 74 0.79 -2.68 1.36
N GLN A 75 -0.53 -2.90 1.26
CA GLN A 75 -1.43 -2.92 2.42
C GLN A 75 -1.04 -4.04 3.40
N THR A 76 -0.61 -5.19 2.89
CA THR A 76 -0.12 -6.30 3.73
C THR A 76 1.15 -5.90 4.48
N VAL A 77 2.06 -5.15 3.84
CA VAL A 77 3.24 -4.56 4.49
C VAL A 77 2.84 -3.59 5.59
N VAL A 78 2.02 -2.58 5.28
CA VAL A 78 1.52 -1.60 6.25
C VAL A 78 0.89 -2.30 7.45
N SER A 79 0.02 -3.27 7.16
CA SER A 79 -0.73 -3.95 8.20
C SER A 79 0.15 -4.80 9.11
N THR A 80 1.23 -5.38 8.59
CA THR A 80 2.23 -6.12 9.37
C THR A 80 3.09 -5.17 10.21
N LEU A 81 3.51 -4.03 9.65
CA LEU A 81 4.28 -3.02 10.37
C LEU A 81 3.50 -2.40 11.54
N LEU A 82 2.20 -2.15 11.35
CA LEU A 82 1.31 -1.68 12.41
C LEU A 82 1.17 -2.71 13.54
N ASP A 83 1.12 -4.00 13.22
CA ASP A 83 1.10 -5.07 14.24
C ASP A 83 2.40 -5.12 15.04
N ILE A 84 3.55 -4.90 14.38
CA ILE A 84 4.86 -4.84 15.03
C ILE A 84 4.97 -3.58 15.91
N LEU A 85 4.51 -2.42 15.41
CA LEU A 85 4.60 -1.14 16.09
C LEU A 85 3.61 -1.02 17.26
N GLY A 86 2.44 -1.63 17.13
CA GLY A 86 1.37 -1.67 18.14
C GLY A 86 0.43 -0.45 18.15
N TYR A 87 0.64 0.53 17.25
CA TYR A 87 -0.22 1.71 17.07
C TYR A 87 -0.05 2.28 15.66
N ILE A 88 -0.95 3.17 15.27
CA ILE A 88 -0.83 3.96 14.03
C ILE A 88 -0.03 5.23 14.35
N PRO A 89 1.13 5.46 13.70
CA PRO A 89 1.94 6.63 14.01
C PRO A 89 1.30 7.93 13.49
N PRO A 90 1.60 9.08 14.10
CA PRO A 90 1.15 10.36 13.60
C PRO A 90 1.77 10.61 12.21
N MET A 91 0.92 10.79 11.21
CA MET A 91 1.38 11.07 9.85
C MET A 91 1.81 12.54 9.73
N PRO A 92 2.89 12.84 9.00
CA PRO A 92 3.24 14.22 8.68
C PRO A 92 2.04 14.91 8.04
N THR A 93 1.57 16.00 8.64
CA THR A 93 0.59 16.86 7.97
C THR A 93 1.29 17.44 6.74
N SER A 94 0.81 17.12 5.54
CA SER A 94 1.26 17.82 4.34
C SER A 94 1.02 19.31 4.59
N LYS A 95 2.08 20.08 4.82
CA LYS A 95 1.97 21.53 4.75
C LYS A 95 1.71 21.83 3.29
N ALA A 96 0.45 22.09 2.95
CA ALA A 96 0.11 22.75 1.70
C ALA A 96 0.93 24.05 1.65
N HIS A 97 1.82 24.13 0.66
CA HIS A 97 2.47 25.37 0.25
C HIS A 97 1.76 25.86 -1.00
#